data_AF-A0A7R8X674-F1
#
_entry.id   AF-A0A7R8X674-F1
#
_cell.length_a   1.000
_cell.length_b   1.000
_cell.length_c   1.000
_cell.angle_alpha   90.00
_cell.angle_beta   90.00
_cell.angle_gamma   90.00
#
_symmetry.space_group_name_H-M   'P 1'
#
loop_
_entity.id
_entity.type
_entity.pdbx_description
1 polymer ?
#
loop_
_entity_poly.entity_id
_entity_poly.type
_entity_poly.pdbx_seq_one_letter_code
_entity_poly.pdbx_strand_id
1 'polypeptide(L)'
;MLKESSEEGDTIMIPWTNVAIVPLHSVEAGERYKACRVAYLLGNTPVIGFILPDMQPVANEDKPTVVVHGIIGGIPVPFHLPNADPCKDSGIKCPLKKKSTYIYSATLPVLPIYPKIKVDVKWELKSSTGKDFFCIQISALLE
;
A
#
# COMPACT_ATOMS: atom_id res chain seq x y z
N MET A 1 -12.74 15.85 17.52
CA MET A 1 -12.39 14.81 18.50
C MET A 1 -11.96 13.59 17.70
N LEU A 2 -10.66 13.35 17.58
CA LEU A 2 -10.13 12.23 16.78
C LEU A 2 -10.44 10.93 17.53
N LYS A 3 -11.21 10.03 16.91
CA LYS A 3 -11.43 8.69 17.43
C LYS A 3 -10.33 7.82 16.82
N GLU A 4 -9.34 7.47 17.64
CA GLU A 4 -8.31 6.49 17.29
C GLU A 4 -8.91 5.11 17.58
N SER A 5 -9.32 4.38 16.55
CA SER A 5 -9.65 2.96 16.65
C SER A 5 -8.39 2.16 16.35
N SER A 6 -7.65 1.80 17.39
CA SER A 6 -6.67 0.72 17.31
C SER A 6 -7.42 -0.61 17.36
N GLU A 7 -7.74 -1.18 16.21
CA GLU A 7 -8.10 -2.60 16.10
C GLU A 7 -6.85 -3.38 15.67
N GLU A 8 -6.48 -4.33 16.51
CA GLU A 8 -5.31 -5.19 16.36
C GLU A 8 -5.59 -6.27 15.31
N GLY A 9 -5.14 -6.04 14.08
CA GLY A 9 -5.14 -7.03 13.01
C GLY A 9 -3.78 -7.70 12.91
N ASP A 10 -3.68 -8.98 13.31
CA ASP A 10 -2.45 -9.76 13.22
C ASP A 10 -1.96 -9.88 11.76
N THR A 11 -0.71 -9.50 11.53
CA THR A 11 -0.04 -9.66 10.24
C THR A 11 0.25 -11.14 10.00
N ILE A 12 -0.32 -11.73 8.94
CA ILE A 12 -0.02 -13.11 8.56
C ILE A 12 1.26 -13.12 7.71
N MET A 13 2.38 -13.46 8.33
CA MET A 13 3.63 -13.76 7.63
C MET A 13 3.54 -15.17 7.02
N ILE A 14 3.54 -15.29 5.69
CA ILE A 14 3.60 -16.60 5.02
C ILE A 14 5.08 -17.00 4.85
N PRO A 15 5.61 -18.00 5.59
CA PRO A 15 7.06 -18.23 5.72
C PRO A 15 7.78 -18.66 4.44
N TRP A 16 7.05 -19.07 3.40
CA TRP A 16 7.61 -19.71 2.20
C TRP A 16 7.67 -18.79 0.98
N THR A 17 7.10 -17.59 1.05
CA THR A 17 6.92 -16.73 -0.14
C THR A 17 7.47 -15.32 0.00
N ASN A 18 8.03 -14.92 1.16
CA ASN A 18 8.43 -13.53 1.46
C ASN A 18 7.29 -12.52 1.20
N VAL A 19 6.04 -12.92 1.44
CA VAL A 19 4.85 -12.07 1.23
C VAL A 19 4.34 -11.59 2.58
N ALA A 20 4.26 -10.28 2.76
CA ALA A 20 3.49 -9.66 3.83
C ALA A 20 2.08 -9.36 3.32
N ILE A 21 1.06 -10.00 3.91
CA ILE A 21 -0.35 -9.70 3.62
C ILE A 21 -0.90 -8.83 4.74
N VAL A 22 -1.39 -7.65 4.37
CA VAL A 22 -2.09 -6.76 5.30
C VAL A 22 -3.60 -6.98 5.12
N PRO A 23 -4.30 -7.64 6.08
CA PRO A 23 -5.75 -7.76 6.01
C PRO A 23 -6.38 -6.39 6.29
N LEU A 24 -7.00 -5.81 5.27
CA LEU A 24 -7.86 -4.65 5.44
C LEU A 24 -9.21 -5.11 5.99
N HIS A 25 -9.48 -4.87 7.28
CA HIS A 25 -10.85 -4.89 7.76
C HIS A 25 -11.57 -3.60 7.36
N SER A 26 -12.87 -3.71 7.11
CA SER A 26 -13.76 -2.74 6.48
C SER A 26 -13.78 -1.38 7.17
N VAL A 27 -13.56 -0.31 6.41
CA VAL A 27 -13.71 1.07 6.89
C VAL A 27 -14.53 1.89 5.89
N GLU A 28 -15.43 2.71 6.43
CA GLU A 28 -16.31 3.63 5.70
C GLU A 28 -15.51 4.61 4.82
N ALA A 29 -16.15 5.08 3.75
CA ALA A 29 -15.55 5.98 2.76
C ALA A 29 -15.03 7.28 3.40
N GLY A 30 -13.72 7.36 3.65
CA GLY A 30 -13.05 8.58 4.13
C GLY A 30 -11.89 8.40 5.13
N GLU A 31 -11.64 7.21 5.66
CA GLU A 31 -10.58 6.99 6.66
C GLU A 31 -9.32 6.33 6.08
N ARG A 32 -8.15 6.62 6.68
CA ARG A 32 -6.83 6.12 6.27
C ARG A 32 -6.50 4.85 7.07
N TYR A 33 -6.30 3.73 6.38
CA TYR A 33 -5.81 2.51 7.01
C TYR A 33 -4.40 2.74 7.60
N LYS A 34 -4.21 2.42 8.89
CA LYS A 34 -2.89 2.30 9.52
C LYS A 34 -2.55 0.81 9.63
N ALA A 35 -1.52 0.35 8.93
CA ALA A 35 -1.00 -0.99 9.13
C ALA A 35 -0.11 -1.06 10.39
N CYS A 36 0.02 -2.26 10.97
CA CYS A 36 0.96 -2.56 12.06
C CYS A 36 2.39 -2.15 11.67
N ARG A 37 3.24 -1.87 12.67
CA ARG A 37 4.64 -1.50 12.43
C ARG A 37 5.37 -2.63 11.71
N VAL A 38 5.77 -2.42 10.47
CA VAL A 38 6.53 -3.40 9.67
C VAL A 38 8.02 -3.09 9.76
N ALA A 39 8.86 -4.12 9.91
CA ALA A 39 10.31 -4.00 9.79
C ALA A 39 10.74 -4.33 8.35
N TYR A 40 11.55 -3.46 7.75
CA TYR A 40 12.12 -3.65 6.42
C TYR A 40 13.64 -3.70 6.49
N LEU A 41 14.19 -4.84 6.08
CA LEU A 41 15.62 -5.07 6.08
C LEU A 41 16.30 -4.35 4.90
N LEU A 42 17.34 -3.59 5.19
CA LEU A 42 18.17 -2.92 4.19
C LEU A 42 18.86 -3.93 3.26
N GLY A 43 18.86 -3.65 1.95
CA GLY A 43 19.38 -4.55 0.91
C GLY A 43 18.39 -5.60 0.43
N ASN A 44 17.21 -5.69 1.05
CA ASN A 44 16.19 -6.64 0.66
C ASN A 44 15.13 -5.98 -0.24
N THR A 45 14.42 -6.84 -0.98
CA THR A 45 13.36 -6.42 -1.90
C THR A 45 12.08 -7.21 -1.61
N PRO A 46 11.35 -6.90 -0.52
CA PRO A 46 10.12 -7.59 -0.18
C PRO A 46 9.03 -7.44 -1.26
N VAL A 47 8.16 -8.45 -1.35
CA VAL A 47 6.89 -8.36 -2.07
C VAL A 47 5.80 -8.01 -1.07
N ILE A 48 5.17 -6.86 -1.27
CA ILE A 48 4.07 -6.37 -0.45
C ILE A 48 2.77 -6.76 -1.13
N GLY A 49 1.86 -7.38 -0.38
CA GLY A 49 0.53 -7.77 -0.84
C GLY A 49 -0.58 -7.06 -0.07
N PHE A 50 -1.57 -6.56 -0.79
CA PHE A 50 -2.76 -5.92 -0.25
C PHE A 50 -4.00 -6.65 -0.76
N ILE A 51 -4.91 -6.97 0.16
CA ILE A 51 -6.27 -7.34 -0.18
C ILE A 51 -7.10 -6.07 -0.08
N LEU A 52 -7.70 -5.65 -1.19
CA LEU A 52 -8.48 -4.43 -1.32
C LEU A 52 -9.96 -4.80 -1.36
N PRO A 53 -10.61 -5.04 -0.21
CA PRO A 53 -12.06 -5.21 -0.18
C PRO A 53 -12.72 -3.89 -0.56
N ASP A 54 -13.85 -3.99 -1.26
CA ASP A 54 -14.74 -2.85 -1.52
C ASP A 54 -14.11 -1.67 -2.26
N MET A 55 -13.10 -1.93 -3.11
CA MET A 55 -12.61 -0.93 -4.05
C MET A 55 -13.74 -0.56 -5.02
N GLN A 56 -14.29 0.64 -4.86
CA GLN A 56 -15.37 1.15 -5.70
C GLN A 56 -14.88 2.36 -6.50
N PRO A 57 -14.27 2.13 -7.67
CA PRO A 57 -13.97 3.24 -8.56
C PRO A 57 -15.29 3.88 -9.03
N VAL A 58 -15.37 5.21 -8.99
CA VAL A 58 -16.62 5.97 -9.29
C VAL A 58 -17.10 5.70 -10.73
N ALA A 59 -16.19 5.34 -11.61
CA ALA A 59 -16.41 4.85 -12.97
C ALA A 59 -15.41 3.72 -13.27
N ASN A 60 -15.56 3.01 -14.38
CA ASN A 60 -14.50 2.10 -14.83
C ASN A 60 -13.22 2.91 -15.09
N GLU A 61 -12.10 2.39 -14.61
CA GLU A 61 -10.80 3.02 -14.83
C GLU A 61 -9.89 2.05 -15.58
N ASP A 62 -9.46 2.47 -16.77
CA ASP A 62 -8.60 1.69 -17.64
C ASP A 62 -7.11 1.90 -17.34
N LYS A 63 -6.75 3.07 -16.80
CA LYS A 63 -5.35 3.48 -16.59
C LYS A 63 -5.14 4.07 -15.19
N PRO A 64 -5.40 3.28 -14.12
CA PRO A 64 -5.01 3.69 -12.79
C PRO A 64 -3.49 3.70 -12.65
N THR A 65 -2.98 4.43 -11.66
CA THR A 65 -1.53 4.54 -11.38
C THR A 65 -1.25 4.37 -9.91
N VAL A 66 -0.15 3.72 -9.56
CA VAL A 66 0.31 3.59 -8.17
C VAL A 66 1.32 4.67 -7.86
N VAL A 67 1.16 5.31 -6.71
CA VAL A 67 2.09 6.32 -6.19
C VAL A 67 2.46 5.96 -4.75
N VAL A 68 3.75 5.99 -4.43
CA VAL A 68 4.27 5.70 -3.10
C VAL A 68 5.09 6.87 -2.59
N HIS A 69 4.88 7.22 -1.33
CA HIS A 69 5.67 8.23 -0.62
C HIS A 69 6.17 7.67 0.71
N GLY A 70 7.41 7.97 1.08
CA GLY A 70 7.89 7.85 2.46
C GLY A 70 7.69 9.18 3.18
N ILE A 71 6.92 9.20 4.27
CA ILE A 71 6.71 10.38 5.10
C ILE A 71 7.74 10.36 6.22
N ILE A 72 8.69 11.28 6.17
CA ILE A 72 9.80 11.40 7.13
C ILE A 72 9.66 12.76 7.80
N GLY A 73 9.46 12.77 9.13
CA GLY A 73 9.26 14.03 9.87
C GLY A 73 8.05 14.85 9.38
N GLY A 74 7.02 14.20 8.84
CA GLY A 74 5.84 14.85 8.26
C GLY A 74 6.00 15.30 6.81
N ILE A 75 7.19 15.16 6.21
CA ILE A 75 7.46 15.56 4.82
C ILE A 75 7.30 14.32 3.91
N PRO A 76 6.39 14.33 2.92
CA PRO A 76 6.26 13.24 1.95
C PRO A 76 7.40 13.30 0.92
N VAL A 77 8.16 12.22 0.81
CA VAL A 77 9.23 12.03 -0.18
C VAL A 77 8.79 10.96 -1.18
N PRO A 78 8.79 11.23 -2.50
CA PRO A 78 8.33 10.27 -3.49
C PRO A 78 9.27 9.05 -3.57
N PHE A 79 8.67 7.87 -3.69
CA PHE A 79 9.37 6.61 -3.92
C PHE A 79 8.96 6.03 -5.27
N HIS A 80 9.90 5.93 -6.21
CA HIS A 80 9.63 5.38 -7.53
C HIS A 80 9.63 3.85 -7.49
N LEU A 81 8.46 3.25 -7.69
CA LEU A 81 8.35 1.81 -7.84
C LEU A 81 8.94 1.35 -9.18
N PRO A 82 9.49 0.12 -9.25
CA PRO A 82 9.89 -0.49 -10.52
C PRO A 82 8.72 -0.63 -11.51
N ASN A 83 7.50 -0.79 -10.99
CA ASN A 83 6.29 -0.84 -11.76
C ASN A 83 5.21 0.06 -11.11
N ALA A 84 4.87 1.16 -11.78
CA ALA A 84 3.81 2.07 -11.36
C ALA A 84 2.46 1.78 -12.02
N ASP A 85 2.41 0.85 -13.00
CA ASP A 85 1.18 0.42 -13.66
C ASP A 85 0.58 -0.79 -12.92
N PRO A 86 -0.48 -0.59 -12.12
CA PRO A 86 -1.15 -1.68 -11.44
C PRO A 86 -1.82 -2.68 -12.41
N CYS A 87 -2.12 -2.32 -13.66
CA CYS A 87 -2.73 -3.25 -14.59
C CYS A 87 -1.74 -4.31 -15.12
N LYS A 88 -0.45 -4.14 -14.87
CA LYS A 88 0.62 -5.01 -15.34
C LYS A 88 1.30 -5.70 -14.16
N ASP A 89 1.38 -7.02 -14.19
CA ASP A 89 2.19 -7.82 -13.26
C ASP A 89 1.98 -7.55 -11.75
N SER A 90 0.82 -7.02 -11.34
CA SER A 90 0.51 -6.65 -9.93
C SER A 90 -0.65 -7.43 -9.31
N GLY A 91 -1.28 -8.32 -10.07
CA GLY A 91 -2.50 -9.03 -9.64
C GLY A 91 -3.81 -8.29 -9.90
N ILE A 92 -3.77 -6.97 -10.12
CA ILE A 92 -4.93 -6.18 -10.55
C ILE A 92 -5.18 -6.39 -12.05
N LYS A 93 -6.44 -6.68 -12.42
CA LYS A 93 -6.89 -6.72 -13.82
C LYS A 93 -7.74 -5.50 -14.15
N CYS A 94 -7.36 -4.80 -15.21
CA CYS A 94 -8.07 -3.62 -15.71
C CYS A 94 -9.02 -3.98 -16.88
N PRO A 95 -10.12 -3.22 -17.10
CA PRO A 95 -10.56 -2.07 -16.31
C PRO A 95 -10.95 -2.41 -14.88
N LEU A 96 -10.70 -1.48 -13.96
CA LEU A 96 -11.20 -1.57 -12.59
C LEU A 96 -12.73 -1.52 -12.61
N LYS A 97 -13.36 -2.45 -11.91
CA LYS A 97 -14.81 -2.62 -11.84
C LYS A 97 -15.31 -2.24 -10.44
N LYS A 98 -16.53 -1.71 -10.39
CA LYS A 98 -17.20 -1.40 -9.13
C LYS A 98 -17.43 -2.67 -8.30
N LYS A 99 -17.36 -2.52 -6.97
CA LYS A 99 -17.73 -3.56 -5.98
C LYS A 99 -16.97 -4.87 -6.19
N SER A 100 -15.70 -4.77 -6.55
CA SER A 100 -14.82 -5.92 -6.78
C SER A 100 -13.69 -5.90 -5.77
N THR A 101 -13.35 -7.08 -5.22
CA THR A 101 -12.17 -7.24 -4.38
C THR A 101 -10.96 -7.46 -5.26
N TYR A 102 -9.90 -6.70 -4.99
CA TYR A 102 -8.63 -6.83 -5.70
C TYR A 102 -7.54 -7.37 -4.79
N ILE A 103 -6.66 -8.18 -5.35
CA ILE A 103 -5.41 -8.56 -4.71
C ILE A 103 -4.32 -7.84 -5.48
N TYR A 104 -3.66 -6.91 -4.79
CA TYR A 104 -2.59 -6.10 -5.35
C TYR A 104 -1.27 -6.53 -4.74
N SER A 105 -0.24 -6.68 -5.55
CA SER A 105 1.11 -6.93 -5.09
C SER A 105 2.12 -6.04 -5.81
N ALA A 106 3.17 -5.67 -5.08
CA ALA A 106 4.28 -4.92 -5.62
C ALA A 106 5.57 -5.23 -4.90
N THR A 107 6.66 -5.06 -5.63
CA THR A 107 8.01 -5.23 -5.13
C THR A 107 8.54 -3.89 -4.66
N LEU A 108 9.03 -3.82 -3.41
CA LEU A 108 9.55 -2.59 -2.81
C LEU A 108 11.06 -2.74 -2.51
N PRO A 109 11.97 -2.21 -3.36
CA PRO A 109 13.41 -2.27 -3.09
C PRO A 109 13.80 -1.36 -1.91
N VAL A 110 14.35 -1.94 -0.84
CA VAL A 110 14.84 -1.19 0.31
C VAL A 110 16.37 -1.13 0.21
N LEU A 111 16.89 -0.02 -0.30
CA LEU A 111 18.31 0.08 -0.64
C LEU A 111 19.20 0.16 0.61
N PRO A 112 20.41 -0.43 0.61
CA PRO A 112 21.35 -0.35 1.73
C PRO A 112 21.75 1.07 2.13
N ILE A 113 21.62 2.03 1.19
CA ILE A 113 21.94 3.44 1.42
C ILE A 113 20.86 4.18 2.22
N TYR A 114 19.67 3.58 2.38
CA TYR A 114 18.60 4.21 3.14
C TYR A 114 18.95 4.29 4.63
N PRO A 115 18.65 5.42 5.29
CA PRO A 115 18.97 5.59 6.69
C PRO A 115 18.09 4.69 7.56
N LYS A 116 18.64 4.21 8.68
CA LYS A 116 17.88 3.43 9.66
C LYS A 116 16.95 4.35 10.47
N ILE A 117 15.70 4.47 10.03
CA ILE A 117 14.72 5.39 10.60
C ILE A 117 13.33 4.78 10.63
N LYS A 118 12.43 5.42 11.38
CA LYS A 118 10.99 5.23 11.24
C LYS A 118 10.49 6.08 10.08
N VAL A 119 9.68 5.48 9.21
CA VAL A 119 9.05 6.15 8.06
C VAL A 119 7.62 5.68 7.95
N ASP A 120 6.69 6.58 7.65
CA ASP A 120 5.33 6.19 7.30
C ASP A 120 5.23 6.09 5.78
N VAL A 121 5.04 4.87 5.27
CA VAL A 121 4.90 4.61 3.83
C VAL A 121 3.45 4.85 3.44
N LYS A 122 3.21 5.90 2.65
CA LYS A 122 1.91 6.19 2.06
C LYS A 122 1.82 5.51 0.69
N TRP A 123 0.84 4.62 0.53
CA TRP A 123 0.56 3.90 -0.70
C TRP A 123 -0.76 4.36 -1.29
N GLU A 124 -0.75 4.81 -2.54
CA GLU A 124 -1.92 5.38 -3.21
C GLU A 124 -2.16 4.65 -4.54
N LEU A 125 -3.42 4.31 -4.81
CA LEU A 125 -3.89 3.86 -6.12
C LEU A 125 -4.82 4.92 -6.69
N LYS A 126 -4.35 5.62 -7.72
CA LYS A 126 -5.01 6.81 -8.29
C LYS A 126 -5.72 6.48 -9.59
N SER A 127 -6.85 7.15 -9.80
CA SER A 127 -7.50 7.25 -11.10
C SER A 127 -6.68 8.09 -12.08
N SER A 128 -7.03 8.00 -13.37
CA SER A 128 -6.51 8.87 -14.43
C SER A 128 -6.74 10.36 -14.17
N THR A 129 -7.73 10.70 -13.33
CA THR A 129 -8.04 12.08 -12.91
C THR A 129 -7.29 12.53 -11.64
N GLY A 130 -6.44 11.67 -11.08
CA GLY A 130 -5.66 11.97 -9.88
C GLY A 130 -6.40 11.77 -8.55
N LYS A 131 -7.67 11.35 -8.57
CA LYS A 131 -8.40 10.94 -7.35
C LYS A 131 -7.92 9.58 -6.85
N ASP A 132 -7.72 9.46 -5.55
CA ASP A 132 -7.34 8.20 -4.90
C ASP A 132 -8.58 7.29 -4.81
N PHE A 133 -8.48 6.06 -5.32
CA PHE A 133 -9.45 4.99 -5.04
C PHE A 133 -9.14 4.30 -3.72
N PHE A 134 -7.88 4.37 -3.31
CA PHE A 134 -7.33 3.67 -2.18
C PHE A 134 -6.08 4.40 -1.70
N CYS A 135 -5.97 4.53 -0.38
CA CYS A 135 -4.84 5.16 0.29
C CYS A 135 -4.58 4.45 1.62
N ILE A 136 -3.38 3.90 1.80
CA ILE A 136 -2.93 3.31 3.06
C ILE A 136 -1.69 4.04 3.55
N GLN A 137 -1.55 4.15 4.87
CA GLN A 137 -0.30 4.54 5.51
C GLN A 137 0.21 3.37 6.38
N ILE A 138 1.42 2.88 6.08
CA ILE A 138 2.07 1.80 6.81
C ILE A 138 3.19 2.41 7.63
N SER A 139 3.17 2.24 8.95
CA SER A 139 4.33 2.64 9.75
C SER A 139 5.43 1.60 9.61
N ALA A 140 6.63 2.03 9.24
CA ALA A 140 7.73 1.15 8.93
C ALA A 140 9.01 1.54 9.68
N LEU A 141 9.81 0.54 10.02
CA LEU A 141 11.18 0.69 10.50
C LEU A 141 12.13 0.17 9.42
N LEU A 142 13.06 1.00 8.97
CA LEU A 142 14.15 0.59 8.08
C LEU A 142 15.36 0.19 8.93
N GLU A 143 15.87 -1.03 8.78
CA GLU A 143 17.00 -1.54 9.59
C GLU A 143 17.96 -2.51 8.90
#